data_AF-A0A9E0Q0H7-F1
#
_entry.id   AF-A0A9E0Q0H7-F1
#
_cell.length_a   1.000
_cell.length_b   1.000
_cell.length_c   1.000
_cell.angle_alpha   90.00
_cell.angle_beta   90.00
_cell.angle_gamma   90.00
#
_symmetry.space_group_name_H-M   'P 1'
#
loop_
_entity.id
_entity.type
_entity.pdbx_description
1 polymer ?
#
loop_
_entity_poly.entity_id
_entity_poly.type
_entity_poly.pdbx_seq_one_letter_code
_entity_poly.pdbx_strand_id
1 'polypeptide(L)'
;MTNESNSTAAPSADTQTARIFAWRRGFNAMHLIDLGERLGLWQALADAPDSTPADLAARLDLHAPYVEVWCTTAYGFELLDSDDGERLRLAPHIEETLARP
;
A
#
# COMPACT_ATOMS: atom_id res chain seq x y z
N MET A 1 47.72 -17.16 -4.29
CA MET A 1 47.08 -15.84 -4.12
C MET A 1 46.62 -15.40 -5.50
N THR A 2 45.43 -15.82 -5.92
CA THR A 2 44.83 -15.43 -7.21
C THR A 2 43.90 -14.26 -6.94
N ASN A 3 44.27 -13.12 -7.50
CA ASN A 3 43.59 -11.85 -7.35
C ASN A 3 42.30 -11.87 -8.19
N GLU A 4 41.14 -12.00 -7.55
CA GLU A 4 39.85 -11.78 -8.21
C GLU A 4 39.72 -10.30 -8.55
N SER A 5 39.91 -9.97 -9.84
CA SER A 5 39.56 -8.67 -10.37
C SER A 5 38.04 -8.49 -10.27
N ASN A 6 37.59 -7.83 -9.21
CA ASN A 6 36.22 -7.35 -9.04
C ASN A 6 35.95 -6.26 -10.09
N SER A 7 35.59 -6.68 -11.31
CA SER A 7 35.28 -5.77 -12.41
C SER A 7 33.83 -5.28 -12.23
N THR A 8 33.65 -4.10 -11.63
CA THR A 8 32.34 -3.44 -11.55
C THR A 8 31.99 -2.85 -12.92
N ALA A 9 31.55 -3.69 -13.85
CA ALA A 9 31.00 -3.24 -15.12
C ALA A 9 29.78 -2.32 -14.88
N ALA A 10 29.64 -1.27 -15.69
CA ALA A 10 28.48 -0.39 -15.65
C ALA A 10 27.17 -1.19 -15.85
N PRO A 11 26.08 -0.86 -15.14
CA PRO A 11 24.82 -1.57 -15.29
C PRO A 11 24.25 -1.41 -16.70
N SER A 12 23.60 -2.47 -17.21
CA SER A 12 22.87 -2.39 -18.47
C SER A 12 21.64 -1.46 -18.35
N ALA A 13 21.16 -0.97 -19.50
CA ALA A 13 19.95 -0.15 -19.55
C ALA A 13 18.73 -0.87 -18.95
N ASP A 14 18.58 -2.17 -19.21
CA ASP A 14 17.50 -2.99 -18.64
C ASP A 14 17.59 -3.09 -17.12
N THR A 15 18.81 -3.31 -16.59
CA THR A 15 19.06 -3.35 -15.15
C THR A 15 18.71 -2.02 -14.49
N GLN A 16 19.13 -0.92 -15.11
CA GLN A 16 18.87 0.42 -14.59
C GLN A 16 17.37 0.77 -14.65
N THR A 17 16.70 0.41 -15.74
CA THR A 17 15.25 0.59 -15.90
C THR A 17 14.46 -0.21 -14.87
N ALA A 18 14.82 -1.48 -14.66
CA ALA A 18 14.18 -2.33 -13.66
C ALA A 18 14.27 -1.74 -12.24
N ARG A 19 15.42 -1.14 -11.88
CA ARG A 19 15.60 -0.44 -10.59
C ARG A 19 14.66 0.75 -10.44
N ILE A 20 14.52 1.58 -11.49
CA ILE A 20 13.63 2.75 -11.46
C ILE A 20 12.18 2.31 -11.23
N PHE A 21 11.72 1.26 -11.93
CA PHE A 21 10.37 0.74 -11.72
C PHE A 21 10.17 0.12 -10.33
N ALA A 22 11.19 -0.54 -9.78
CA ALA A 22 11.15 -1.05 -8.41
C ALA A 22 11.00 0.10 -7.40
N TRP A 23 11.79 1.17 -7.52
CA TRP A 23 11.67 2.35 -6.66
C TRP A 23 10.32 3.04 -6.80
N ARG A 24 9.80 3.18 -8.02
CA ARG A 24 8.48 3.75 -8.26
C ARG A 24 7.37 2.95 -7.56
N ARG A 25 7.42 1.61 -7.64
CA ARG A 25 6.45 0.75 -6.94
C ARG A 25 6.57 0.91 -5.42
N GLY A 26 7.79 0.89 -4.88
CA GLY A 26 8.02 1.10 -3.45
C GLY A 26 7.54 2.47 -2.97
N PHE A 27 7.80 3.54 -3.73
CA PHE A 27 7.30 4.88 -3.43
C PHE A 27 5.78 4.93 -3.41
N ASN A 28 5.11 4.35 -4.42
CA ASN A 28 3.65 4.33 -4.48
C ASN A 28 3.04 3.62 -3.26
N ALA A 29 3.60 2.47 -2.86
CA ALA A 29 3.15 1.73 -1.68
C ALA A 29 3.35 2.55 -0.39
N MET A 30 4.54 3.13 -0.20
CA MET A 30 4.83 3.96 0.97
C MET A 30 3.97 5.22 1.04
N HIS A 31 3.72 5.86 -0.10
CA HIS A 31 2.84 7.03 -0.17
C HIS A 31 1.39 6.68 0.18
N LEU A 32 0.90 5.53 -0.30
CA LEU A 32 -0.43 5.04 0.05
C LEU A 32 -0.56 4.76 1.56
N ILE A 33 0.47 4.14 2.16
CA ILE A 33 0.53 3.86 3.60
C ILE A 33 0.50 5.14 4.43
N ASP A 34 1.38 6.11 4.11
CA ASP A 34 1.43 7.41 4.79
C ASP A 34 0.11 8.19 4.62
N LEU A 35 -0.51 8.14 3.44
CA LEU A 35 -1.81 8.78 3.22
C LEU A 35 -2.92 8.14 4.06
N GLY A 36 -2.94 6.81 4.13
CA GLY A 36 -3.90 6.06 4.95
C GLY A 36 -3.79 6.42 6.44
N GLU A 37 -2.56 6.57 6.93
CA GLU A 37 -2.27 6.96 8.31
C GLU A 37 -2.78 8.38 8.59
N ARG A 38 -2.40 9.35 7.75
CA ARG A 38 -2.78 10.76 7.93
C ARG A 38 -4.29 10.99 7.88
N LEU A 39 -5.01 10.16 7.12
CA LEU A 39 -6.46 10.24 6.98
C LEU A 39 -7.21 9.37 8.00
N GLY A 40 -6.52 8.57 8.82
CA GLY A 40 -7.13 7.68 9.80
C GLY A 40 -7.84 6.46 9.19
N LEU A 41 -7.54 6.12 7.92
CA LEU A 41 -8.20 5.03 7.20
C LEU A 41 -7.87 3.66 7.79
N TRP A 42 -6.63 3.45 8.25
CA TRP A 42 -6.21 2.19 8.89
C TRP A 42 -6.99 1.95 10.18
N GLN A 43 -7.06 2.94 11.06
CA GLN A 43 -7.83 2.86 12.30
C GLN A 43 -9.33 2.68 12.04
N ALA A 44 -9.89 3.40 11.05
CA ALA A 44 -11.31 3.27 10.72
C ALA A 44 -11.70 1.85 10.29
N LEU A 45 -10.84 1.19 9.50
CA LEU A 45 -11.01 -0.20 9.07
C LEU A 45 -10.81 -1.19 10.21
N ALA A 46 -9.86 -0.95 11.12
CA ALA A 46 -9.67 -1.79 12.30
C ALA A 46 -10.86 -1.71 13.27
N ASP A 47 -11.43 -0.53 13.44
CA ASP A 47 -12.59 -0.30 14.31
C ASP A 47 -13.90 -0.83 13.73
N ALA A 48 -14.02 -0.85 12.40
CA ALA A 48 -15.22 -1.26 11.68
C ALA A 48 -14.82 -2.12 10.46
N PRO A 49 -14.46 -3.40 10.66
CA PRO A 49 -14.23 -4.33 9.56
C PRO A 49 -15.51 -4.50 8.72
N ASP A 50 -15.33 -4.96 7.49
CA ASP A 50 -16.41 -5.14 6.49
C ASP A 50 -17.12 -3.84 6.06
N SER A 51 -16.41 -2.72 6.19
CA SER A 51 -16.84 -1.39 5.72
C SER A 51 -16.69 -1.28 4.20
N THR A 52 -17.64 -0.60 3.56
CA THR A 52 -17.48 -0.17 2.16
C THR A 52 -16.66 1.13 2.09
N PRO A 53 -16.07 1.49 0.93
CA PRO A 53 -15.44 2.80 0.76
C PRO A 53 -16.38 3.98 1.07
N ALA A 54 -17.68 3.83 0.81
CA ALA A 54 -18.69 4.83 1.14
C ALA A 54 -18.88 4.99 2.65
N ASP A 55 -18.88 3.89 3.40
CA ASP A 55 -18.95 3.91 4.87
C ASP A 55 -17.73 4.63 5.47
N LEU A 56 -16.53 4.33 4.98
CA LEU A 56 -15.29 4.98 5.41
C LEU A 56 -15.28 6.48 5.09
N ALA A 57 -15.72 6.84 3.88
CA ALA A 57 -15.81 8.23 3.47
C ALA A 57 -16.78 9.02 4.36
N ALA A 58 -17.96 8.47 4.65
CA ALA A 58 -18.93 9.09 5.53
C ALA A 58 -18.40 9.22 6.97
N ARG A 59 -17.72 8.18 7.48
CA ARG A 59 -17.17 8.16 8.85
C ARG A 59 -16.06 9.19 9.06
N LEU A 60 -15.22 9.40 8.05
CA LEU A 60 -14.04 10.26 8.13
C LEU A 60 -14.26 11.66 7.53
N ASP A 61 -15.48 11.97 7.10
CA ASP A 61 -15.83 13.21 6.38
C ASP A 61 -14.93 13.46 5.15
N LEU A 62 -14.70 12.40 4.38
CA LEU A 62 -13.88 12.39 3.17
C LEU A 62 -14.74 12.26 1.91
N HIS A 63 -14.19 12.69 0.78
CA HIS A 63 -14.89 12.61 -0.50
C HIS A 63 -14.83 11.18 -1.08
N ALA A 64 -15.98 10.54 -1.20
CA ALA A 64 -16.10 9.10 -1.48
C ALA A 64 -15.29 8.59 -2.69
N PRO A 65 -15.31 9.23 -3.87
CA PRO A 65 -14.47 8.82 -5.01
C PRO A 65 -12.96 8.71 -4.72
N TYR A 66 -12.41 9.53 -3.81
CA TYR A 66 -10.99 9.42 -3.46
C TYR A 66 -10.72 8.27 -2.48
N VAL A 67 -11.67 8.01 -1.58
CA VAL A 67 -11.60 6.86 -0.67
C VAL A 67 -11.71 5.56 -1.44
N GLU A 68 -12.59 5.49 -2.45
CA GLU A 68 -12.70 4.33 -3.34
C GLU A 68 -11.37 4.05 -4.07
N VAL A 69 -10.76 5.06 -4.69
CA VAL A 69 -9.44 4.90 -5.36
C VAL A 69 -8.36 4.45 -4.37
N TRP A 70 -8.35 4.99 -3.15
CA TRP A 70 -7.41 4.57 -2.12
C TRP A 70 -7.63 3.10 -1.74
N CYS A 71 -8.88 2.71 -1.48
CA CYS A 71 -9.27 1.35 -1.13
C CYS A 71 -8.90 0.35 -2.24
N THR A 72 -9.22 0.64 -3.50
CA THR A 72 -8.85 -0.20 -4.65
C THR A 72 -7.34 -0.35 -4.76
N THR A 73 -6.59 0.73 -4.53
CA THR A 73 -5.13 0.68 -4.59
C THR A 73 -4.56 -0.14 -3.43
N ALA A 74 -5.09 0.00 -2.22
CA ALA A 74 -4.66 -0.75 -1.03
C ALA A 74 -4.99 -2.24 -1.14
N TYR A 75 -6.17 -2.58 -1.69
CA TYR A 75 -6.52 -3.95 -2.05
C TYR A 75 -5.56 -4.53 -3.11
N GLY A 76 -5.22 -3.76 -4.15
CA GLY A 76 -4.26 -4.16 -5.16
C GLY A 76 -2.81 -4.35 -4.65
N PHE A 77 -2.48 -3.79 -3.49
CA PHE A 77 -1.23 -4.04 -2.77
C PHE A 77 -1.33 -5.11 -1.68
N GLU A 78 -2.48 -5.79 -1.58
CA GLU A 78 -2.74 -6.86 -0.59
C GLU A 78 -2.65 -6.34 0.87
N LEU A 79 -2.89 -5.04 1.07
CA LEU A 79 -3.01 -4.44 2.41
C LEU A 79 -4.44 -4.53 2.96
N LEU A 80 -5.41 -4.63 2.04
CA LEU A 80 -6.81 -4.89 2.34
C LEU A 80 -7.22 -6.23 1.73
N ASP A 81 -8.25 -6.83 2.31
CA ASP A 81 -8.88 -8.06 1.86
C ASP A 81 -10.41 -7.87 1.75
N SER A 82 -11.06 -8.75 0.98
CA SER A 82 -12.50 -8.74 0.76
C SER A 82 -13.00 -10.09 0.26
N ASP A 83 -14.12 -10.57 0.80
CA ASP A 83 -14.75 -11.81 0.32
C ASP A 83 -15.65 -11.58 -0.90
N ASP A 84 -16.25 -10.40 -1.01
CA ASP A 84 -17.23 -10.04 -2.04
C ASP A 84 -16.75 -8.93 -3.00
N GLY A 85 -15.59 -8.33 -2.73
CA GLY A 85 -15.03 -7.23 -3.48
C GLY A 85 -15.60 -5.85 -3.13
N GLU A 86 -16.58 -5.77 -2.22
CA GLU A 86 -17.25 -4.53 -1.81
C GLU A 86 -16.94 -4.16 -0.35
N ARG A 87 -16.91 -5.17 0.53
CA ARG A 87 -16.67 -5.01 1.96
C ARG A 87 -15.22 -5.28 2.27
N LEU A 88 -14.56 -4.27 2.82
CA LEU A 88 -13.12 -4.27 3.02
C LEU A 88 -12.78 -4.45 4.49
N ARG A 89 -11.69 -5.18 4.71
CA ARG A 89 -11.03 -5.35 6.00
C ARG A 89 -9.53 -5.28 5.82
N LEU A 90 -8.80 -5.05 6.91
CA LEU A 90 -7.34 -5.14 6.89
C LEU A 90 -6.91 -6.58 6.57
N ALA A 91 -5.90 -6.74 5.72
CA ALA A 91 -5.30 -8.04 5.48
C ALA A 91 -4.62 -8.57 6.77
N PRO A 92 -4.33 -9.88 6.88
CA PRO A 92 -3.70 -10.45 8.07
C PRO A 92 -2.44 -9.67 8.51
N HIS A 93 -2.31 -9.43 9.81
CA HIS A 93 -1.21 -8.70 10.46
C HIS A 93 -1.07 -7.20 10.10
N ILE A 94 -1.88 -6.66 9.19
CA ILE A 94 -1.83 -5.23 8.85
C ILE A 94 -2.35 -4.37 10.00
N GLU A 95 -3.37 -4.83 10.73
CA GLU A 95 -3.88 -4.11 11.91
C GLU A 95 -2.78 -3.85 12.95
N GLU A 96 -2.00 -4.88 13.27
CA GLU A 96 -0.89 -4.85 14.23
C GLU A 96 0.25 -3.92 13.79
N THR A 97 0.35 -3.62 12.49
CA THR A 97 1.46 -2.84 11.92
C THR A 97 1.07 -1.39 11.65
N LEU A 98 -0.13 -1.16 11.11
CA LEU A 98 -0.56 0.14 10.58
C LEU A 98 -1.71 0.78 11.36
N ALA A 99 -2.57 0.02 12.01
CA ALA A 99 -3.70 0.58 12.76
C ALA A 99 -3.45 0.66 14.26
N ARG A 100 -2.51 -0.14 14.79
CA ARG A 100 -2.13 -0.16 16.21
C ARG A 100 -0.61 -0.29 16.37
N PRO A 101 0.17 0.72 15.96
CA PRO A 101 1.63 0.69 16.07
C PRO A 101 2.14 0.66 17.51
#